data_AF-A0AA35Y592-F1
#
_entry.id   AF-A0AA35Y592-F1
#
_cell.length_a   1.000
_cell.length_b   1.000
_cell.length_c   1.000
_cell.angle_alpha   90.00
_cell.angle_beta   90.00
_cell.angle_gamma   90.00
#
_symmetry.space_group_name_H-M   'P 1'
#
loop_
_entity.id
_entity.type
_entity.pdbx_description
1 polymer ?
#
loop_
_entity_poly.entity_id
_entity_poly.type
_entity_poly.pdbx_seq_one_letter_code
_entity_poly.pdbx_strand_id
1 'polypeptide(L)'
;MHFNARLVEMMDRFSKKLHLSDKFSESFLVEEVKVVEESNRIFSSNFPPHSCLLRKKVNNIYSLPLLVVKEVCGYLETVCVRVLIDHYISYPKLLSSMRKATHKVMEKMKLEFSERVVEMMEMEKTTHYTCDPDFIASWNKLTGNRDVFMLATNNFKKK
;
A
#
# COMPACT_ATOMS: atom_id res chain seq x y z
N MET A 1 4.72 27.91 12.33
CA MET A 1 3.98 26.62 12.25
C MET A 1 4.68 25.75 11.21
N HIS A 2 5.46 24.73 11.61
CA HIS A 2 6.25 23.92 10.67
C HIS A 2 5.48 22.68 10.19
N PHE A 3 4.33 22.90 9.55
CA PHE A 3 3.48 21.81 9.03
C PHE A 3 4.30 20.86 8.13
N ASN A 4 5.08 21.43 7.21
CA ASN A 4 5.91 20.66 6.29
C ASN A 4 6.94 19.78 7.01
N ALA A 5 7.60 20.30 8.05
CA ALA A 5 8.57 19.51 8.81
C ALA A 5 7.91 18.34 9.54
N ARG A 6 6.72 18.57 10.11
CA ARG A 6 5.97 17.52 10.81
C ARG A 6 5.46 16.43 9.86
N LEU A 7 5.03 16.82 8.67
CA LEU A 7 4.61 15.87 7.63
C LEU A 7 5.79 15.01 7.17
N VAL A 8 6.96 15.61 6.92
CA VAL A 8 8.18 14.89 6.56
C VAL A 8 8.55 13.87 7.64
N GLU A 9 8.45 14.25 8.92
CA GLU A 9 8.71 13.34 10.05
C GLU A 9 7.73 12.14 10.09
N MET A 10 6.45 12.36 9.77
CA MET A 10 5.46 11.29 9.67
C MET A 10 5.77 10.33 8.51
N MET A 11 6.18 10.86 7.36
CA MET A 11 6.56 10.07 6.19
C MET A 11 7.84 9.28 6.41
N ASP A 12 8.86 9.87 7.06
CA ASP A 12 10.09 9.18 7.44
C ASP A 12 9.81 8.01 8.41
N ARG A 13 8.94 8.22 9.41
CA ARG A 13 8.48 7.13 10.29
C ARG A 13 7.77 6.02 9.52
N PHE A 14 6.93 6.37 8.56
CA PHE A 14 6.23 5.40 7.73
C PHE A 14 7.22 4.57 6.89
N SER A 15 8.17 5.23 6.23
CA SER A 15 9.25 4.56 5.47
C SER A 15 10.03 3.60 6.37
N LYS A 16 10.46 4.02 7.55
CA LYS A 16 11.15 3.14 8.52
C LYS A 16 10.30 1.93 8.92
N LYS A 17 9.00 2.12 9.18
CA LYS A 17 8.09 1.02 9.50
C LYS A 17 7.91 0.05 8.33
N LEU A 18 7.82 0.56 7.11
CA LEU A 18 7.78 -0.26 5.89
C LEU A 18 9.04 -1.12 5.77
N HIS A 19 10.23 -0.51 5.89
CA HIS A 19 11.49 -1.24 5.82
C HIS A 19 11.68 -2.26 6.94
N LEU A 20 11.09 -2.05 8.12
CA LEU A 20 11.11 -3.04 9.21
C LEU A 20 10.12 -4.18 9.00
N SER A 21 9.01 -3.92 8.31
CA SER A 21 7.97 -4.91 8.03
C SER A 21 8.37 -5.92 6.96
N ASP A 22 9.40 -5.61 6.15
CA ASP A 22 9.85 -6.47 5.06
C ASP A 22 11.33 -6.84 5.22
N LYS A 23 11.58 -8.10 5.58
CA LYS A 23 12.85 -8.77 5.32
C LYS A 23 12.54 -9.88 4.32
N PHE A 24 13.07 -9.76 3.11
CA PHE A 24 13.06 -10.89 2.18
C PHE A 24 13.79 -12.04 2.85
N SER A 25 13.06 -13.13 3.12
CA SER A 25 13.69 -14.37 3.56
C SER A 25 14.56 -14.89 2.41
N GLU A 26 15.76 -15.38 2.72
CA GLU A 26 16.59 -16.11 1.74
C GLU A 26 15.84 -17.31 1.16
N SER A 27 14.82 -17.83 1.85
CA SER A 27 13.94 -18.92 1.42
C SER A 27 12.69 -18.48 0.64
N PHE A 28 12.69 -17.29 0.02
CA PHE A 28 11.51 -16.76 -0.69
C PHE A 28 10.89 -17.73 -1.71
N LEU A 29 11.70 -18.54 -2.39
CA LEU A 29 11.23 -19.55 -3.35
C LEU A 29 10.39 -20.64 -2.68
N VAL A 30 10.77 -21.07 -1.47
CA VAL A 30 10.02 -22.08 -0.70
C VAL A 30 8.69 -21.50 -0.23
N GLU A 31 8.69 -20.23 0.21
CA GLU A 31 7.46 -19.53 0.56
C GLU A 31 6.53 -19.35 -0.64
N GLU A 32 7.08 -19.01 -1.80
CA GLU A 32 6.32 -18.86 -3.04
C GLU A 32 5.67 -20.18 -3.45
N VAL A 33 6.43 -21.28 -3.49
CA VAL A 33 5.89 -22.62 -3.80
C VAL A 33 4.77 -23.00 -2.82
N LYS A 34 4.97 -22.78 -1.52
CA LYS A 34 3.95 -23.07 -0.50
C LYS A 34 2.67 -22.25 -0.71
N VAL A 35 2.79 -20.95 -0.97
CA VAL A 35 1.63 -20.08 -1.22
C VAL A 35 0.92 -20.46 -2.52
N VAL A 36 1.67 -20.87 -3.55
CA VAL A 36 1.11 -21.38 -4.81
C VAL A 36 0.36 -22.68 -4.59
N GLU A 37 0.90 -23.64 -3.83
CA GLU A 37 0.19 -24.88 -3.47
C GLU A 37 -1.10 -24.62 -2.68
N GLU A 38 -1.07 -23.70 -1.72
CA GLU A 38 -2.24 -23.28 -0.93
C GLU A 38 -3.32 -22.62 -1.79
N SER A 39 -2.91 -21.85 -2.81
CA SER A 39 -3.81 -21.08 -3.69
C SER A 39 -4.25 -21.82 -4.96
N ASN A 40 -3.54 -22.88 -5.37
CA ASN A 40 -3.83 -23.72 -6.54
C ASN A 40 -5.18 -24.47 -6.48
N ARG A 41 -5.87 -24.49 -5.33
CA ARG A 41 -7.27 -24.94 -5.27
C ARG A 41 -8.28 -23.94 -5.84
N ILE A 42 -7.88 -22.68 -6.05
CA ILE A 42 -8.79 -21.57 -6.41
C ILE A 42 -8.39 -20.90 -7.74
N PHE A 43 -7.10 -20.89 -8.10
CA PHE A 43 -6.62 -20.11 -9.26
C PHE A 43 -6.25 -20.98 -10.47
N SER A 44 -6.84 -20.64 -11.62
CA SER A 44 -6.52 -21.19 -12.94
C SER A 44 -5.09 -20.80 -13.37
N SER A 45 -4.50 -21.65 -14.22
CA SER A 45 -3.15 -21.70 -14.80
C SER A 45 -2.51 -20.38 -15.32
N ASN A 46 -3.17 -19.24 -15.22
CA ASN A 46 -2.82 -18.01 -15.93
C ASN A 46 -2.12 -16.93 -15.07
N PHE A 47 -2.02 -17.09 -13.76
CA PHE A 47 -1.35 -16.10 -12.91
C PHE A 47 0.10 -16.47 -12.60
N PRO A 48 1.04 -15.50 -12.68
CA PRO A 48 2.42 -15.75 -12.31
C PRO A 48 2.53 -16.08 -10.80
N PRO A 49 3.33 -17.07 -10.39
CA PRO A 49 3.45 -17.46 -8.97
C PRO A 49 3.93 -16.30 -8.06
N HIS A 50 4.74 -15.37 -8.59
CA HIS A 50 5.24 -14.21 -7.85
C HIS A 50 4.13 -13.25 -7.39
N SER A 51 2.98 -13.27 -8.07
CA SER A 51 1.81 -12.47 -7.70
C SER A 51 1.26 -12.80 -6.31
N CYS A 52 1.32 -14.07 -5.93
CA CYS A 52 0.68 -14.54 -4.70
C CYS A 52 1.50 -14.15 -3.47
N LEU A 53 2.83 -14.17 -3.58
CA LEU A 53 3.74 -13.73 -2.53
C LEU A 53 3.68 -12.21 -2.33
N LEU A 54 3.66 -11.43 -3.43
CA LEU A 54 3.45 -9.98 -3.37
C LEU A 54 2.12 -9.63 -2.70
N ARG A 55 1.02 -10.26 -3.10
CA ARG A 55 -0.30 -10.05 -2.50
C ARG A 55 -0.30 -10.35 -1.00
N LYS A 56 0.36 -11.42 -0.57
CA LYS A 56 0.51 -11.77 0.86
C LYS A 56 1.27 -10.68 1.62
N LYS A 57 2.36 -10.17 1.06
CA LYS A 57 3.12 -9.05 1.67
C LYS A 57 2.30 -7.77 1.73
N VAL A 58 1.60 -7.40 0.65
CA VAL A 58 0.72 -6.23 0.60
C VAL A 58 -0.40 -6.33 1.65
N ASN A 59 -0.96 -7.54 1.86
CA ASN A 59 -1.91 -7.78 2.94
C ASN A 59 -1.31 -7.57 4.34
N ASN A 60 -0.05 -7.95 4.56
CA ASN A 60 0.62 -7.74 5.85
C ASN A 60 0.80 -6.26 6.17
N ILE A 61 1.08 -5.42 5.16
CA ILE A 61 1.26 -3.97 5.34
C ILE A 61 -0.05 -3.19 5.25
N TYR A 62 -1.19 -3.83 4.97
CA TYR A 62 -2.47 -3.17 4.67
C TYR A 62 -2.92 -2.17 5.74
N SER A 63 -2.66 -2.45 7.02
CA SER A 63 -3.04 -1.58 8.13
C SER A 63 -2.15 -0.35 8.26
N LEU A 64 -0.93 -0.38 7.73
CA LEU A 64 0.09 0.64 7.98
C LEU A 64 -0.21 1.98 7.28
N PRO A 65 -0.56 2.03 5.98
CA PRO A 65 -0.97 3.27 5.31
C PRO A 65 -2.18 3.94 5.95
N LEU A 66 -3.16 3.15 6.41
CA LEU A 66 -4.36 3.66 7.09
C LEU A 66 -4.04 4.36 8.41
N LEU A 67 -3.03 3.86 9.15
CA LEU A 67 -2.56 4.53 10.37
C LEU A 67 -1.93 5.89 10.07
N VAL A 68 -1.20 6.01 8.96
CA VAL A 68 -0.59 7.28 8.53
C VAL A 68 -1.68 8.29 8.15
N VAL A 69 -2.71 7.87 7.41
CA VAL A 69 -3.88 8.72 7.09
C VAL A 69 -4.48 9.29 8.36
N LYS A 70 -4.72 8.45 9.37
CA LYS A 70 -5.28 8.87 10.66
C LYS A 70 -4.38 9.88 11.37
N GLU A 71 -3.07 9.66 11.37
CA GLU A 71 -2.10 10.54 12.02
C GLU A 71 -2.02 11.92 11.32
N VAL A 72 -1.95 11.94 9.99
CA VAL A 72 -1.89 13.15 9.17
C VAL A 72 -3.18 13.96 9.30
N CYS A 73 -4.34 13.33 9.13
CA CYS A 73 -5.64 13.99 9.27
C CYS A 73 -5.84 14.54 10.69
N GLY A 74 -5.47 13.79 11.74
CA GLY A 74 -5.59 14.25 13.13
C GLY A 74 -4.69 15.46 13.44
N TYR A 75 -3.49 15.50 12.86
CA TYR A 75 -2.62 16.66 12.96
C TYR A 75 -3.19 17.88 12.24
N LEU A 76 -3.67 17.70 11.00
CA LEU A 76 -4.34 18.76 10.23
C LEU A 76 -5.54 19.33 10.99
N GLU A 77 -6.39 18.47 11.56
CA GLU A 77 -7.53 18.88 12.38
C GLU A 77 -7.10 19.77 13.55
N THR A 78 -6.08 19.34 14.29
CA THR A 78 -5.55 20.07 15.44
C THR A 78 -5.01 21.44 15.03
N VAL A 79 -4.28 21.50 13.92
CA VAL A 79 -3.73 22.74 13.35
C VAL A 79 -4.86 23.68 12.95
N CYS A 80 -5.85 23.19 12.19
CA CYS A 80 -6.99 23.99 11.75
C CYS A 80 -7.81 24.54 12.92
N VAL A 81 -8.11 23.71 13.94
CA VAL A 81 -8.87 24.15 15.12
C VAL A 81 -8.09 25.21 15.91
N ARG A 82 -6.78 25.06 16.07
CA ARG A 82 -5.94 26.07 16.74
C ARG A 82 -5.98 27.41 16.01
N VAL A 83 -5.77 27.40 14.70
CA VAL A 83 -5.83 28.61 13.88
C VAL A 83 -7.20 29.28 13.98
N LEU A 84 -8.30 28.50 13.96
CA LEU A 84 -9.65 29.05 14.11
C LEU A 84 -9.89 29.65 15.49
N ILE A 85 -9.41 29.00 16.55
CA ILE A 85 -9.51 29.56 17.91
C ILE A 85 -8.79 30.91 17.94
N ASP A 86 -7.54 30.98 17.47
CA ASP A 86 -6.71 32.20 17.50
C ASP A 86 -7.37 33.38 16.77
N HIS A 87 -8.07 33.13 15.66
CA HIS A 87 -8.73 34.18 14.86
C HIS A 87 -10.11 34.59 15.40
N TYR A 88 -10.85 33.69 16.06
CA TYR A 88 -12.23 33.91 16.47
C TYR A 88 -12.43 33.98 17.99
N ILE A 89 -11.36 34.17 18.78
CA ILE A 89 -11.41 34.36 20.24
C ILE A 89 -12.49 35.38 20.64
N SER A 90 -12.56 36.49 19.90
CA SER A 90 -13.48 37.60 20.18
C SER A 90 -14.96 37.31 19.86
N TYR A 91 -15.26 36.20 19.17
CA TYR A 91 -16.63 35.87 18.73
C TYR A 91 -17.03 34.41 19.08
N PRO A 92 -17.40 34.12 20.34
CA PRO A 92 -17.63 32.76 20.83
C PRO A 92 -18.73 31.98 20.09
N LYS A 93 -19.82 32.67 19.71
CA LYS A 93 -20.93 32.05 18.95
C LYS A 93 -20.47 31.58 17.57
N LEU A 94 -19.69 32.41 16.87
CA LEU A 94 -19.13 32.10 15.55
C LEU A 94 -18.06 31.01 15.65
N LEU A 95 -17.19 31.07 16.65
CA LEU A 95 -16.19 30.03 16.91
C LEU A 95 -16.85 28.65 17.07
N SER A 96 -17.96 28.58 17.80
CA SER A 96 -18.68 27.32 18.00
C SER A 96 -19.23 26.72 16.71
N SER A 97 -19.75 27.54 15.78
CA SER A 97 -20.26 27.06 14.49
C SER A 97 -19.12 26.70 13.55
N MET A 98 -18.06 27.52 13.50
CA MET A 98 -16.88 27.26 12.68
C MET A 98 -16.19 25.97 13.09
N ARG A 99 -15.99 25.73 14.39
CA ARG A 99 -15.41 24.48 14.89
C ARG A 99 -16.21 23.25 14.43
N LYS A 100 -17.54 23.29 14.53
CA LYS A 100 -18.41 22.20 14.05
C LYS A 100 -18.27 21.99 12.55
N ALA A 101 -18.25 23.07 11.77
CA ALA A 101 -18.06 22.99 10.32
C ALA A 101 -16.70 22.38 9.95
N THR A 102 -15.63 22.79 10.64
CA THR A 102 -14.28 22.25 10.43
C THR A 102 -14.19 20.77 10.74
N HIS A 103 -14.77 20.31 11.87
CA HIS A 103 -14.83 18.88 12.18
C HIS A 103 -15.55 18.09 11.08
N LYS A 104 -16.68 18.59 10.59
CA LYS A 104 -17.44 17.94 9.51
C LYS A 104 -16.64 17.86 8.20
N VAL A 105 -15.94 18.93 7.82
CA VAL A 105 -15.09 18.93 6.62
C VAL A 105 -13.91 17.96 6.78
N MET A 106 -13.27 17.96 7.96
CA MET A 106 -12.14 17.09 8.23
C MET A 106 -12.54 15.61 8.28
N GLU A 107 -13.70 15.30 8.83
CA GLU A 107 -14.27 13.96 8.84
C GLU A 107 -14.52 13.47 7.41
N LYS A 108 -15.14 14.30 6.56
CA LYS A 108 -15.34 14.00 5.14
C LYS A 108 -14.02 13.78 4.40
N MET A 109 -13.05 14.68 4.58
CA MET A 109 -11.74 14.58 3.94
C MET A 109 -10.99 13.32 4.38
N LYS A 110 -11.08 12.95 5.66
CA LYS A 110 -10.46 11.73 6.19
C LYS A 110 -11.09 10.48 5.59
N LEU A 111 -12.41 10.46 5.39
CA LEU A 111 -13.10 9.33 4.74
C LEU A 111 -12.62 9.17 3.30
N GLU A 112 -12.70 10.24 2.50
CA GLU A 112 -12.27 10.23 1.09
C GLU A 112 -10.79 9.83 0.95
N PHE A 113 -9.92 10.34 1.83
CA PHE A 113 -8.51 9.96 1.81
C PHE A 113 -8.29 8.50 2.19
N SER A 114 -9.05 7.97 3.15
CA SER A 114 -8.98 6.56 3.53
C SER A 114 -9.44 5.66 2.40
N GLU A 115 -10.55 5.99 1.74
CA GLU A 115 -11.06 5.27 0.56
C GLU A 115 -10.03 5.24 -0.56
N ARG A 116 -9.40 6.39 -0.86
CA ARG A 116 -8.37 6.47 -1.89
C ARG A 116 -7.15 5.60 -1.56
N VAL A 117 -6.75 5.53 -0.28
CA VAL A 117 -5.66 4.66 0.16
C VAL A 117 -6.04 3.19 0.04
N VAL A 118 -7.28 2.81 0.36
CA VAL A 118 -7.78 1.44 0.15
C VAL A 118 -7.73 1.07 -1.34
N GLU A 119 -8.20 1.95 -2.22
CA GLU A 119 -8.13 1.73 -3.67
C GLU A 119 -6.68 1.50 -4.14
N MET A 120 -5.73 2.34 -3.70
CA MET A 120 -4.32 2.17 -4.05
C MET A 120 -3.76 0.82 -3.57
N MET A 121 -4.14 0.36 -2.37
CA MET A 121 -3.72 -0.93 -1.85
C MET A 121 -4.33 -2.11 -2.62
N GLU A 122 -5.59 -2.01 -3.05
CA GLU A 122 -6.23 -3.07 -3.85
C GLU A 122 -5.68 -3.12 -5.27
N MET A 123 -5.33 -1.96 -5.84
CA MET A 123 -4.60 -1.90 -7.10
C MET A 123 -3.25 -2.61 -6.98
N GLU A 124 -2.46 -2.30 -5.95
CA GLU A 124 -1.16 -2.95 -5.70
C GLU A 124 -1.26 -4.48 -5.56
N LYS A 125 -2.36 -4.99 -4.97
CA LYS A 125 -2.61 -6.45 -4.86
C LYS A 125 -2.92 -7.12 -6.19
N THR A 126 -3.57 -6.39 -7.09
CA THR A 126 -4.15 -6.95 -8.32
C THR A 126 -3.22 -6.74 -9.51
N THR A 127 -2.53 -5.61 -9.56
CA THR A 127 -1.62 -5.26 -10.65
C THR A 127 -0.22 -5.79 -10.37
N HIS A 128 0.31 -6.63 -11.25
CA HIS A 128 1.73 -7.06 -11.25
C HIS A 128 2.64 -6.06 -11.96
N TYR A 129 2.28 -4.77 -11.90
CA TYR A 129 2.98 -3.73 -12.63
C TYR A 129 4.24 -3.31 -11.87
N THR A 130 5.35 -3.23 -12.60
CA THR A 130 6.61 -2.66 -12.10
C THR A 130 7.19 -1.76 -13.18
N CYS A 131 7.73 -0.62 -12.76
CA CYS A 131 8.46 0.30 -13.64
C CYS A 131 9.96 0.03 -13.64
N ASP A 132 10.45 -0.99 -12.92
CA ASP A 132 11.88 -1.27 -12.83
C ASP A 132 12.41 -1.82 -14.17
N PRO A 133 13.22 -1.03 -14.91
CA PRO A 133 13.70 -1.45 -16.22
C PRO A 133 14.60 -2.68 -16.14
N ASP A 134 15.37 -2.84 -15.06
CA ASP A 134 16.30 -3.95 -14.87
C ASP A 134 15.54 -5.25 -14.59
N PHE A 135 14.49 -5.16 -13.76
CA PHE A 135 13.57 -6.27 -13.54
C PHE A 135 12.85 -6.67 -14.83
N ILE A 136 12.30 -5.72 -15.58
CA ILE A 136 11.58 -6.00 -16.83
C ILE A 136 12.50 -6.69 -17.84
N ALA A 137 13.72 -6.18 -18.01
CA ALA A 137 14.70 -6.77 -18.92
C ALA A 137 15.06 -8.22 -18.51
N SER A 138 15.30 -8.45 -17.22
CA SER A 138 15.62 -9.77 -16.67
C SER A 138 14.45 -10.75 -16.81
N TRP A 139 13.23 -10.31 -16.48
CA TRP A 139 12.02 -11.09 -16.62
C TRP A 139 11.77 -11.49 -18.08
N ASN A 140 11.89 -10.55 -19.02
CA ASN A 140 11.71 -10.81 -20.45
C ASN A 140 12.75 -11.80 -20.97
N LYS A 141 14.00 -11.71 -20.52
CA LYS A 141 15.06 -12.67 -20.87
C LYS A 141 14.75 -14.08 -20.37
N LEU A 142 14.26 -14.21 -19.13
CA LEU A 142 13.93 -15.51 -18.53
C LEU A 142 12.65 -16.12 -19.12
N THR A 143 11.64 -15.29 -19.39
CA THR A 143 10.36 -15.74 -19.96
C THR A 143 10.37 -15.92 -21.47
N GLY A 144 11.30 -15.30 -22.20
CA GLY A 144 11.48 -15.52 -23.64
C GLY A 144 11.79 -16.98 -24.02
N ASN A 145 12.34 -17.77 -23.10
CA ASN A 145 12.61 -19.20 -23.29
C ASN A 145 11.52 -20.12 -22.70
N ARG A 146 10.42 -19.55 -22.18
CA ARG A 146 9.36 -20.30 -21.49
C ARG A 146 8.74 -21.37 -22.38
N ASP A 147 8.44 -21.05 -23.63
CA ASP A 147 7.79 -21.98 -24.55
C ASP A 147 8.66 -23.21 -24.85
N VAL A 148 9.97 -22.98 -25.01
CA VAL A 148 10.96 -24.05 -25.21
C VAL A 148 11.05 -24.95 -23.98
N PHE A 149 11.04 -24.37 -22.77
CA PHE A 149 11.05 -25.12 -21.52
C PHE A 149 9.76 -25.95 -21.31
N MET A 150 8.59 -25.38 -21.62
CA MET A 150 7.30 -26.08 -21.54
C MET A 150 7.20 -27.22 -22.55
N LEU A 151 7.76 -27.06 -23.76
CA LEU A 151 7.85 -28.12 -24.76
C LEU A 151 8.78 -29.25 -24.29
N ALA A 152 9.96 -28.92 -23.75
CA ALA A 152 10.89 -29.91 -23.24
C ALA A 152 10.29 -30.74 -22.10
N THR A 153 9.64 -30.10 -21.12
CA THR A 153 9.01 -30.78 -19.97
C THR A 153 7.78 -31.62 -20.34
N ASN A 154 6.98 -31.20 -21.31
CA ASN A 154 5.87 -32.00 -21.82
C ASN A 154 6.32 -33.25 -22.59
N ASN A 155 7.47 -33.19 -23.26
CA ASN A 155 8.07 -34.35 -23.92
C ASN A 155 8.60 -35.39 -22.91
N PHE A 156 9.02 -34.97 -21.71
CA PHE A 156 9.41 -35.89 -20.63
C PHE A 156 8.21 -36.63 -19.99
N LYS A 157 7.00 -36.07 -20.01
CA LYS A 157 5.79 -36.73 -19.46
C LYS A 157 5.15 -37.75 -20.42
N LYS A 158 5.56 -37.78 -21.69
CA LYS A 158 5.02 -38.68 -22.72
C LYS A 158 5.86 -39.95 -22.94
N LYS A 159 6.93 -40.14 -22.18
CA LYS A 159 7.79 -41.32 -22.18
C LYS A 159 7.62 -42.08 -20.87
#